data_AF-A0A376BCD2-F1
#
_entry.id   AF-A0A376BCD2-F1
#
_cell.length_a   1.000
_cell.length_b   1.000
_cell.length_c   1.000
_cell.angle_alpha   90.00
_cell.angle_beta   90.00
_cell.angle_gamma   90.00
#
_symmetry.space_group_name_H-M   'P 1'
#
loop_
_entity.id
_entity.type
_entity.pdbx_description
1 polymer ?
#
loop_
_entity_poly.entity_id
_entity_poly.type
_entity_poly.pdbx_seq_one_letter_code
_entity_poly.pdbx_strand_id
1 'polypeptide(L)'
;QLPGLSLVCCTADTEEMTPRDRDTLVMSLDGSSNDIEAHTSDRPHVTLSPEDLCYVVFTSGSTGTPKAVSVRHRGWHNLLTWLVLEYGLDDTAHNLVVSSFGFD
;
A
#
# COMPACT_ATOMS: atom_id res chain seq x y z
N GLN A 1 14.21 -8.57 -4.67
CA GLN A 1 13.54 -9.17 -3.51
C GLN A 1 13.37 -8.09 -2.46
N LEU A 2 12.16 -7.95 -1.91
CA LEU A 2 11.85 -7.05 -0.80
C LEU A 2 11.70 -7.94 0.46
N PRO A 3 12.76 -8.13 1.26
CA PRO A 3 12.71 -9.05 2.40
C PRO A 3 11.65 -8.61 3.42
N GLY A 4 10.80 -9.56 3.84
CA GLY A 4 9.70 -9.33 4.79
C GLY A 4 8.36 -8.93 4.15
N LEU A 5 8.27 -8.84 2.82
CA LEU A 5 7.03 -8.54 2.13
C LEU A 5 6.18 -9.79 1.91
N SER A 6 5.09 -9.94 2.67
CA SER A 6 4.19 -11.10 2.59
C SER A 6 2.96 -10.89 1.69
N LEU A 7 2.63 -9.64 1.35
CA LEU A 7 1.48 -9.29 0.50
C LEU A 7 1.82 -8.11 -0.41
N VAL A 8 1.47 -8.24 -1.69
CA VAL A 8 1.50 -7.18 -2.70
C VAL A 8 0.08 -7.01 -3.23
N CYS A 9 -0.47 -5.81 -3.08
CA CYS A 9 -1.71 -5.43 -3.75
C CYS A 9 -1.39 -4.73 -5.07
N CYS A 10 -2.10 -5.06 -6.13
CA CYS A 10 -1.91 -4.46 -7.46
C CYS A 10 -3.24 -4.32 -8.20
N THR A 11 -3.20 -3.76 -9.40
CA THR A 11 -4.31 -3.87 -10.38
C THR A 11 -4.08 -5.06 -11.30
N ALA A 12 -5.12 -5.53 -11.98
CA ALA A 12 -5.03 -6.62 -12.95
C ALA A 12 -3.95 -6.35 -14.01
N ASP A 13 -3.86 -5.10 -14.50
CA ASP A 13 -2.89 -4.69 -15.52
C ASP A 13 -1.44 -4.67 -15.03
N THR A 14 -1.21 -4.61 -13.70
CA THR A 14 0.12 -4.54 -13.10
C THR A 14 0.55 -5.83 -12.41
N GLU A 15 -0.32 -6.84 -12.35
CA GLU A 15 -0.06 -8.11 -11.67
C GLU A 15 1.14 -8.86 -12.28
N GLU A 16 1.29 -8.85 -13.61
CA GLU A 16 2.43 -9.50 -14.28
C GLU A 16 3.78 -8.85 -13.94
N MET A 17 3.76 -7.56 -13.59
CA MET A 17 4.96 -6.79 -13.24
C MET A 17 5.35 -6.92 -11.77
N THR A 18 4.50 -7.52 -10.93
CA THR A 18 4.78 -7.64 -9.50
C THR A 18 5.85 -8.68 -9.20
N PRO A 19 6.81 -8.38 -8.30
CA PRO A 19 7.82 -9.35 -7.90
C PRO A 19 7.17 -10.58 -7.24
N ARG A 20 7.24 -11.73 -7.92
CA ARG A 20 6.78 -13.02 -7.38
C ARG A 20 7.93 -13.72 -6.66
N ASP A 21 8.07 -13.47 -5.36
CA ASP A 21 8.85 -14.36 -4.51
C ASP A 21 7.95 -15.51 -4.00
N ARG A 22 8.53 -16.65 -3.62
CA ARG A 22 7.74 -17.85 -3.27
C ARG A 22 6.76 -17.63 -2.10
N ASP A 23 7.07 -16.70 -1.20
CA ASP A 23 6.32 -16.47 0.03
C ASP A 23 5.49 -15.17 0.00
N THR A 24 5.40 -14.49 -1.15
CA THR A 24 4.64 -13.23 -1.30
C THR A 24 3.29 -13.51 -1.95
N LEU A 25 2.20 -13.23 -1.24
CA LEU A 25 0.85 -13.24 -1.80
C LEU A 25 0.67 -12.02 -2.72
N VAL A 26 0.13 -12.23 -3.92
CA VAL A 26 -0.25 -11.14 -4.84
C VAL A 26 -1.77 -11.09 -4.92
N MET A 27 -2.34 -9.90 -4.70
CA MET A 27 -3.78 -9.66 -4.72
C MET A 27 -4.11 -8.54 -5.70
N SER A 28 -4.89 -8.86 -6.73
CA SER A 28 -5.47 -7.85 -7.62
C SER A 28 -6.70 -7.22 -6.94
N LEU A 29 -6.71 -5.90 -6.81
CA LEU A 29 -7.79 -5.16 -6.13
C LEU A 29 -9.00 -4.92 -7.03
N ASP A 30 -8.82 -4.92 -8.35
CA ASP A 30 -9.84 -4.68 -9.38
C ASP A 30 -10.16 -5.95 -10.20
N GLY A 31 -9.64 -7.10 -9.79
CA GLY A 31 -9.93 -8.40 -10.38
C GLY A 31 -11.32 -8.94 -10.04
N SER A 32 -11.81 -9.87 -10.87
CA SER A 32 -13.15 -10.48 -10.76
C SER A 32 -13.30 -11.55 -9.68
N SER A 33 -12.21 -11.93 -9.00
CA SER A 33 -12.17 -13.01 -8.00
C SER A 33 -11.77 -12.45 -6.62
N ASN A 34 -12.45 -11.43 -6.14
CA ASN A 34 -12.22 -10.91 -4.79
C ASN A 34 -13.06 -11.68 -3.77
N ASP A 35 -12.50 -12.76 -3.19
CA ASP A 35 -13.01 -13.42 -1.98
C ASP A 35 -12.85 -12.56 -0.70
N ILE A 36 -12.55 -11.26 -0.85
CA ILE A 36 -12.39 -10.30 0.25
C ILE A 36 -13.63 -10.28 1.15
N GLU A 37 -14.83 -10.37 0.55
CA GLU A 37 -16.09 -10.39 1.32
C GLU A 37 -16.24 -11.64 2.21
N ALA A 38 -15.53 -12.74 1.90
CA ALA A 38 -15.54 -13.95 2.72
C ALA A 38 -14.64 -13.85 3.96
N HIS A 39 -13.81 -12.81 4.07
CA HIS A 39 -12.90 -12.60 5.19
C HIS A 39 -13.50 -11.67 6.26
N THR A 40 -13.05 -11.83 7.51
CA THR A 40 -13.47 -10.94 8.61
C THR A 40 -12.93 -9.53 8.39
N SER A 41 -13.72 -8.53 8.80
CA SER A 41 -13.33 -7.13 8.88
C SER A 41 -12.67 -6.76 10.22
N ASP A 42 -12.47 -7.75 11.11
CA ASP A 42 -11.78 -7.55 12.37
C ASP A 42 -10.36 -7.04 12.14
N ARG A 43 -9.92 -6.17 13.06
CA ARG A 43 -8.54 -5.68 13.02
C ARG A 43 -7.58 -6.86 13.14
N PRO A 44 -6.62 -7.02 12.21
CA PRO A 44 -5.66 -8.12 12.27
C PRO A 44 -4.83 -8.01 13.56
N HIS A 45 -4.67 -9.14 14.24
CA HIS A 45 -3.85 -9.26 15.44
C HIS A 45 -2.36 -9.34 15.08
N VAL A 46 -1.80 -8.20 14.66
CA VAL A 46 -0.38 -8.04 14.31
C VAL A 46 0.27 -6.99 15.21
N THR A 47 1.52 -7.23 15.59
CA THR A 47 2.35 -6.23 16.25
C THR A 47 3.11 -5.45 15.19
N LEU A 48 3.01 -4.11 15.22
CA LEU A 48 3.66 -3.23 14.27
C LEU A 48 4.66 -2.32 15.00
N SER A 49 5.82 -2.12 14.38
CA SER A 49 6.83 -1.13 14.73
C SER A 49 6.73 0.07 13.77
N PRO A 50 7.00 1.31 14.23
CA PRO A 50 7.12 2.47 13.33
C PRO A 50 8.16 2.30 12.22
N GLU A 51 9.11 1.39 12.41
CA GLU A 51 10.16 1.07 11.45
C GLU A 51 9.78 -0.02 10.43
N ASP A 52 8.60 -0.63 10.58
CA ASP A 52 8.10 -1.58 9.60
C ASP A 52 7.68 -0.85 8.31
N LEU A 53 7.80 -1.57 7.19
CA LEU A 53 7.31 -1.08 5.90
C LEU A 53 5.80 -0.93 5.96
N CYS A 54 5.32 0.24 5.55
CA CYS A 54 3.91 0.55 5.39
C CYS A 54 3.46 0.22 3.96
N TYR A 55 4.21 0.69 2.95
CA TYR A 55 3.96 0.37 1.54
C TYR A 55 5.21 0.61 0.68
N VAL A 56 5.15 0.15 -0.57
CA VAL A 56 6.17 0.41 -1.61
C VAL A 56 5.47 0.92 -2.87
N VAL A 57 5.93 2.05 -3.41
CA VAL A 57 5.51 2.57 -4.72
C VAL A 57 6.68 2.44 -5.70
N PHE A 58 6.37 2.08 -6.94
CA PHE A 58 7.37 1.99 -8.01
C PHE A 58 7.30 3.23 -8.90
N THR A 59 8.45 3.83 -9.14
CA THR A 59 8.59 5.03 -9.99
C THR A 59 9.36 4.68 -11.26
N SER A 60 9.10 5.40 -12.35
CA SER A 60 9.85 5.23 -13.59
C SER A 60 11.33 5.56 -13.37
N GLY A 61 12.20 4.58 -13.64
CA GLY A 61 13.65 4.79 -13.58
C GLY A 61 14.18 5.32 -14.90
N SER A 62 15.14 6.25 -14.85
CA SER A 62 15.85 6.76 -16.04
C SER A 62 16.60 5.68 -16.82
N THR A 63 16.87 4.52 -16.18
CA THR A 63 17.52 3.35 -16.77
C THR A 63 16.53 2.34 -17.37
N GLY A 64 15.23 2.68 -17.43
CA GLY A 64 14.17 1.79 -17.94
C GLY A 64 13.69 0.73 -16.95
N THR A 65 14.35 0.59 -15.79
CA THR A 65 13.93 -0.30 -14.70
C THR A 65 13.26 0.51 -13.59
N PRO A 66 12.02 0.19 -13.17
CA PRO A 66 11.35 0.89 -12.09
C PRO A 66 12.14 0.83 -10.78
N LYS A 67 12.13 1.94 -10.02
CA LYS A 67 12.76 2.03 -8.71
C LYS A 67 11.71 1.91 -7.61
N ALA A 68 11.95 1.03 -6.64
CA ALA A 68 11.10 0.88 -5.47
C ALA A 68 11.37 1.99 -4.44
N VAL A 69 10.33 2.72 -4.06
CA VAL A 69 10.34 3.68 -2.95
C VAL A 69 9.68 3.03 -1.75
N SER A 70 10.45 2.80 -0.69
CA SER A 70 9.97 2.13 0.53
C SER A 70 9.52 3.15 1.57
N VAL A 71 8.23 3.13 1.91
CA VAL A 71 7.65 4.03 2.92
C VAL A 71 7.39 3.26 4.20
N ARG A 72 7.87 3.79 5.32
CA ARG A 72 7.70 3.21 6.66
C ARG A 72 6.56 3.88 7.42
N HIS A 73 5.98 3.16 8.38
CA HIS A 73 4.89 3.67 9.21
C HIS A 73 5.22 5.01 9.88
N ARG A 74 6.46 5.21 10.36
CA ARG A 74 6.88 6.48 11.00
C ARG A 74 6.71 7.69 10.08
N GLY A 75 7.18 7.59 8.84
CA GLY A 75 7.12 8.70 7.88
C GLY A 75 5.68 9.00 7.47
N TRP A 76 4.91 7.94 7.21
CA TRP A 76 3.49 8.05 6.89
C TRP A 76 2.67 8.68 8.02
N HIS A 77 2.88 8.24 9.25
CA HIS A 77 2.21 8.80 10.43
C HIS A 77 2.53 10.28 10.63
N ASN A 78 3.79 10.69 10.40
CA ASN A 78 4.17 12.10 10.48
C ASN A 78 3.43 12.97 9.46
N LEU A 79 3.31 12.52 8.21
CA LEU A 79 2.56 13.21 7.16
C LEU A 79 1.08 13.33 7.51
N LEU A 80 0.44 12.22 7.92
CA LEU A 80 -0.98 12.23 8.29
C LEU A 80 -1.26 13.13 9.50
N THR A 81 -0.38 13.11 10.51
CA THR A 81 -0.53 13.98 11.68
C THR A 81 -0.49 15.45 11.28
N TRP A 82 0.46 15.83 10.42
CA TRP A 82 0.53 17.19 9.90
C TRP A 82 -0.74 17.55 9.10
N LEU A 83 -1.19 16.66 8.20
CA LEU A 83 -2.38 16.89 7.37
C LEU A 83 -3.64 17.13 8.22
N VAL A 84 -3.86 16.28 9.23
CA VAL A 84 -5.00 16.39 10.14
C VAL A 84 -4.99 17.71 10.90
N LEU A 85 -3.82 18.11 11.41
CA LEU A 85 -3.68 19.35 12.18
C LEU A 85 -3.80 20.60 11.31
N GLU A 86 -3.19 20.60 10.13
CA GLU A 86 -3.17 21.75 9.22
C GLU A 86 -4.56 22.05 8.65
N TYR A 87 -5.29 21.00 8.26
CA TYR A 87 -6.60 21.14 7.61
C TYR A 87 -7.79 20.92 8.57
N GLY A 88 -7.54 20.64 9.84
CA GLY A 88 -8.57 20.44 10.86
C GLY A 88 -9.49 19.27 10.53
N LEU A 89 -8.94 18.16 10.03
CA LEU A 89 -9.73 17.00 9.63
C LEU A 89 -10.30 16.28 10.87
N ASP A 90 -11.59 16.00 10.84
CA ASP A 90 -12.31 15.24 11.87
C ASP A 90 -13.15 14.11 11.26
N ASP A 91 -14.02 13.51 12.04
CA ASP A 91 -14.89 12.42 11.63
C ASP A 91 -16.00 12.83 10.65
N THR A 92 -16.16 14.13 10.39
CA THR A 92 -17.09 14.67 9.39
C THR A 92 -16.43 14.93 8.04
N ALA A 93 -15.10 14.80 7.95
CA ALA A 93 -14.34 15.04 6.74
C ALA A 93 -14.67 14.02 5.64
N HIS A 94 -14.97 14.51 4.44
CA HIS A 94 -15.17 13.70 3.25
C HIS A 94 -14.02 13.95 2.27
N ASN A 95 -13.31 12.90 1.90
CA ASN A 95 -12.15 12.97 1.02
C ASN A 95 -12.43 12.25 -0.28
N LEU A 96 -11.95 12.81 -1.39
CA LEU A 96 -12.01 12.17 -2.70
C LEU A 96 -10.69 11.47 -2.99
N VAL A 97 -10.74 10.16 -3.20
CA VAL A 97 -9.59 9.39 -3.68
C VAL A 97 -9.60 9.44 -5.20
N VAL A 98 -8.85 10.39 -5.78
CA VAL A 98 -8.71 10.55 -7.24
C VAL A 98 -7.46 9.89 -7.81
N SER A 99 -6.43 9.71 -6.98
CA SER A 99 -5.18 9.07 -7.39
C SER A 99 -5.39 7.58 -7.63
N SER A 100 -4.65 7.01 -8.59
CA SER A 100 -4.62 5.56 -8.75
C SER A 100 -3.96 4.91 -7.54
N PHE A 101 -4.26 3.64 -7.29
CA PHE A 101 -3.72 2.89 -6.15
C PHE A 101 -2.18 2.84 -6.12
N GLY A 102 -1.54 2.87 -7.28
CA GLY A 102 -0.08 2.81 -7.42
C GLY A 102 0.64 4.15 -7.27
N PHE A 103 -0.01 5.21 -6.79
CA PHE A 103 0.54 6.56 -6.69
C PHE A 103 0.34 7.13 -5.28
N ASP A 104 1.37 7.81 -4.74
CA ASP A 104 1.39 8.45 -3.42
C ASP A 104 1.09 9.97 -3.44
#